data_AF-Q6E0Q5-F1
#
_entry.id   AF-Q6E0Q5-F1
#
_cell.length_a   1.000
_cell.length_b   1.000
_cell.length_c   1.000
_cell.angle_alpha   90.00
_cell.angle_beta   90.00
_cell.angle_gamma   90.00
#
_symmetry.space_group_name_H-M   'P 1'
#
loop_
_entity.id
_entity.type
_entity.pdbx_description
1 polymer ?
#
loop_
_entity_poly.entity_id
_entity_poly.type
_entity_poly.pdbx_seq_one_letter_code
_entity_poly.pdbx_strand_id
1 'polypeptide(L)'
;GWHGDNMLEGSTKMSWFKGFNIERKEGNASGTTLFEALDCILPPQRPTDKPLRLPLQDVYKIGGIGTVPVGRVETGVLKPGVVVTFGPIGLTTEVKSVEMHHESLAEALPG
;
A
#
# COMPACT_ATOMS: atom_id res chain seq x y z
N GLY A 1 26.26 7.78 -11.08
CA GLY A 1 26.74 7.36 -9.74
C GLY A 1 28.09 7.96 -9.41
N TRP A 2 29.18 7.42 -9.99
CA TRP A 2 30.55 7.76 -9.57
C TRP A 2 30.93 9.26 -9.60
N HIS A 3 30.43 10.01 -10.59
CA HIS A 3 30.68 11.46 -10.72
C HIS A 3 29.49 12.35 -10.35
N GLY A 4 28.35 11.77 -9.93
CA GLY A 4 27.17 12.54 -9.49
C GLY A 4 26.39 13.30 -10.58
N ASP A 5 26.84 13.31 -11.83
CA ASP A 5 26.20 14.05 -12.93
C ASP A 5 24.71 13.65 -13.12
N ASN A 6 23.80 14.64 -13.08
CA ASN A 6 22.34 14.46 -13.13
C ASN A 6 21.76 13.50 -12.06
N MET A 7 22.46 13.24 -10.96
CA MET A 7 21.92 12.39 -9.88
C MET A 7 20.96 13.18 -9.00
N LEU A 8 21.44 14.27 -8.41
CA LEU A 8 20.68 15.17 -7.53
C LEU A 8 20.53 16.57 -8.13
N GLU A 9 21.54 17.01 -8.88
CA GLU A 9 21.62 18.34 -9.49
C GLU A 9 21.96 18.21 -10.98
N GLY A 10 21.56 19.22 -11.76
CA GLY A 10 21.84 19.28 -13.19
C GLY A 10 23.34 19.38 -13.48
N SER A 11 23.83 18.55 -14.39
CA SER A 11 25.21 18.56 -14.83
C SER A 11 25.46 19.61 -15.91
N THR A 12 26.51 20.41 -15.72
CA THR A 12 27.01 21.36 -16.74
C THR A 12 27.73 20.67 -17.89
N LYS A 13 28.07 19.37 -17.77
CA LYS A 13 28.79 18.59 -18.79
C LYS A 13 27.87 18.04 -19.88
N MET A 14 26.55 18.13 -19.71
CA MET A 14 25.56 17.53 -20.60
C MET A 14 24.64 18.59 -21.22
N SER A 15 25.22 19.58 -21.90
CA SER A 15 24.47 20.67 -22.56
C SER A 15 23.46 20.21 -23.62
N TRP A 16 23.67 19.01 -24.17
CA TRP A 16 22.79 18.36 -25.14
C TRP A 16 21.52 17.77 -24.50
N PHE A 17 21.56 17.41 -23.21
CA PHE A 17 20.42 16.82 -22.53
C PHE A 17 19.48 17.90 -22.02
N LYS A 18 18.21 17.87 -22.44
CA LYS A 18 17.19 18.87 -22.09
C LYS A 18 16.22 18.42 -21.00
N GLY A 19 16.52 17.28 -20.38
CA GLY A 19 15.62 16.64 -19.42
C GLY A 19 14.81 15.50 -20.03
N PHE A 20 14.03 14.86 -19.17
CA PHE A 20 13.06 13.84 -19.50
C PHE A 20 11.64 14.42 -19.41
N ASN A 21 10.72 13.82 -20.16
CA ASN A 21 9.29 14.07 -20.07
C ASN A 21 8.54 12.74 -19.89
N ILE A 22 7.51 12.74 -19.06
CA ILE A 22 6.64 11.61 -18.75
C ILE A 22 5.22 12.03 -19.11
N GLU A 23 4.55 11.23 -19.95
CA GLU A 23 3.14 11.40 -20.27
C GLU A 23 2.32 10.26 -19.66
N ARG A 24 1.28 10.61 -18.92
CA ARG A 24 0.38 9.64 -18.27
C ARG A 24 -0.96 10.26 -17.93
N LYS A 25 -1.97 9.43 -17.70
CA LYS A 25 -3.35 9.86 -17.45
C LYS A 25 -3.49 10.68 -16.18
N GLU A 26 -2.65 10.37 -15.19
CA GLU A 26 -2.67 10.94 -13.84
C GLU A 26 -1.88 12.26 -13.74
N GLY A 27 -1.32 12.75 -14.85
CA GLY A 27 -0.60 14.02 -14.94
C GLY A 27 0.82 13.84 -15.49
N ASN A 28 1.17 14.66 -16.48
CA ASN A 28 2.50 14.69 -17.07
C ASN A 28 3.53 15.22 -16.07
N ALA A 29 4.78 14.81 -16.24
CA ALA A 29 5.88 15.28 -15.41
C ALA A 29 7.16 15.47 -16.24
N SER A 30 8.08 16.31 -15.79
CA SER A 30 9.35 16.57 -16.47
C SER A 30 10.43 16.89 -15.45
N GLY A 31 11.68 16.59 -15.79
CA GLY A 31 12.83 16.91 -14.93
C GLY A 31 14.15 16.66 -15.65
N THR A 32 15.27 16.86 -14.96
CA THR A 32 16.63 16.71 -15.53
C THR A 32 17.47 15.71 -14.74
N THR A 33 17.14 15.45 -13.48
CA THR A 33 17.91 14.61 -12.57
C THR A 33 17.22 13.28 -12.28
N LEU A 34 18.00 12.29 -11.84
CA LEU A 34 17.46 11.02 -11.37
C LEU A 34 16.57 11.22 -10.14
N PHE A 35 16.93 12.14 -9.25
CA PHE A 35 16.13 12.48 -8.08
C PHE A 35 14.74 13.00 -8.50
N GLU A 36 14.68 13.95 -9.43
CA GLU A 36 13.39 14.43 -9.97
C GLU A 36 12.60 13.31 -10.65
N ALA A 37 13.28 12.38 -11.34
CA ALA A 37 12.60 11.22 -11.94
C ALA A 37 11.99 10.30 -10.88
N LEU A 38 12.63 10.12 -9.72
CA LEU A 38 12.09 9.36 -8.59
C LEU A 38 10.91 10.08 -7.93
N ASP A 39 10.99 11.40 -7.76
CA ASP A 39 9.87 12.22 -7.24
C ASP A 39 8.66 12.20 -8.18
N CYS A 40 8.88 11.95 -9.47
CA CYS A 40 7.80 11.79 -10.44
C CYS A 40 7.07 10.45 -10.31
N ILE A 41 7.55 9.48 -9.52
CA ILE A 41 6.85 8.20 -9.30
C ILE A 41 5.57 8.47 -8.52
N LEU A 42 4.42 8.12 -9.11
CA LEU A 42 3.16 8.19 -8.38
C LEU A 42 3.09 7.04 -7.38
N PRO A 43 2.66 7.31 -6.13
CA PRO A 43 2.37 6.26 -5.19
C PRO A 43 1.36 5.27 -5.78
N PRO A 44 1.54 3.96 -5.58
CA PRO A 44 0.57 2.97 -6.05
C PRO A 44 -0.78 3.22 -5.37
N GLN A 45 -1.85 3.17 -6.16
CA GLN A 45 -3.20 3.31 -5.60
C GLN A 45 -3.51 2.12 -4.70
N ARG A 46 -3.86 2.39 -3.44
CA ARG A 46 -4.31 1.33 -2.53
C ARG A 46 -5.63 0.74 -3.06
N PRO A 47 -5.78 -0.59 -3.15
CA PRO A 47 -6.95 -1.23 -3.74
C PRO A 47 -8.15 -1.27 -2.77
N THR A 48 -8.60 -0.11 -2.29
CA THR A 48 -9.73 0.02 -1.35
C THR A 48 -11.08 -0.30 -1.99
N ASP A 49 -11.23 -0.06 -3.29
CA ASP A 49 -12.48 -0.27 -4.03
C ASP A 49 -12.70 -1.73 -4.44
N LYS A 50 -11.70 -2.59 -4.22
CA LYS A 50 -11.79 -4.02 -4.49
C LYS A 50 -12.44 -4.75 -3.31
N PRO A 51 -13.03 -5.95 -3.50
CA PRO A 51 -13.54 -6.76 -2.40
C PRO A 51 -12.46 -7.09 -1.36
N LEU A 52 -12.87 -7.25 -0.10
CA LEU A 52 -11.96 -7.60 1.00
C LEU A 52 -11.23 -8.93 0.72
N ARG A 53 -9.89 -8.91 0.78
CA ARG A 53 -9.04 -10.10 0.82
C ARG A 53 -7.97 -9.92 1.89
N LEU A 54 -7.95 -10.84 2.84
CA LEU A 54 -7.04 -10.83 3.98
C LEU A 54 -6.52 -12.27 4.16
N PRO A 55 -5.35 -12.61 3.60
CA PRO A 55 -4.70 -13.88 3.84
C PRO A 55 -4.27 -13.99 5.31
N LEU A 56 -4.67 -15.08 5.97
CA LEU A 56 -4.29 -15.33 7.36
C LEU A 56 -2.84 -15.79 7.43
N GLN A 57 -2.05 -15.12 8.26
CA GLN A 57 -0.68 -15.51 8.59
C GLN A 57 -0.69 -16.45 9.80
N ASP A 58 -1.42 -16.07 10.85
CA ASP A 58 -1.52 -16.81 12.10
C ASP A 58 -2.95 -16.75 12.65
N VAL A 59 -3.27 -17.70 13.53
CA VAL A 59 -4.52 -17.70 14.29
C VAL A 59 -4.21 -17.99 15.75
N TYR A 60 -4.60 -17.07 16.62
CA TYR A 60 -4.40 -17.17 18.06
C TYR A 60 -5.71 -17.45 18.79
N LYS A 61 -5.61 -18.04 19.99
CA LYS A 61 -6.72 -18.18 20.92
C LYS A 61 -6.38 -17.44 22.21
N ILE A 62 -7.00 -16.29 22.41
CA ILE A 62 -6.72 -15.41 23.54
C ILE A 62 -7.82 -15.60 24.59
N GLY A 63 -7.43 -15.93 25.82
CA GLY A 63 -8.36 -16.07 26.93
C GLY A 63 -9.16 -14.79 27.15
N GLY A 64 -10.50 -14.89 27.24
CA GLY A 64 -11.39 -13.75 27.42
C GLY A 64 -11.79 -13.00 26.14
N ILE A 65 -11.05 -13.15 25.03
CA ILE A 65 -11.38 -12.52 23.74
C ILE A 65 -11.94 -13.54 22.75
N GLY A 66 -11.30 -14.72 22.67
CA GLY A 66 -11.67 -15.78 21.73
C GLY A 66 -10.61 -15.99 20.64
N THR A 67 -11.07 -16.31 19.44
CA THR A 67 -10.20 -16.59 18.29
C THR A 67 -9.82 -15.29 17.58
N VAL A 68 -8.53 -15.06 17.39
CA VAL A 68 -7.98 -13.84 16.79
C VAL A 68 -7.12 -14.23 15.58
N PRO A 69 -7.67 -14.17 14.35
CA PRO A 69 -6.89 -14.34 13.14
C PRO A 69 -6.06 -13.06 12.84
N VAL A 70 -4.83 -13.24 12.37
CA VAL A 70 -3.89 -12.15 12.05
C VAL A 70 -3.47 -12.27 10.60
N GLY A 71 -3.39 -11.14 9.91
CA GLY A 71 -2.94 -11.08 8.52
C GLY A 71 -2.89 -9.66 7.99
N ARG A 72 -2.47 -9.54 6.73
CA ARG A 72 -2.40 -8.28 6.00
C ARG A 72 -3.64 -8.14 5.12
N VAL A 73 -4.26 -6.97 5.12
CA VAL A 73 -5.30 -6.65 4.14
C VAL A 73 -4.62 -6.41 2.80
N GLU A 74 -4.90 -7.25 1.81
CA GLU A 74 -4.34 -7.13 0.46
C GLU A 74 -5.24 -6.25 -0.42
N THR A 75 -6.56 -6.40 -0.27
CA THR A 75 -7.56 -5.59 -1.00
C THR A 75 -8.78 -5.31 -0.13
N GLY A 76 -9.50 -4.24 -0.46
CA GLY A 76 -10.72 -3.83 0.24
C GLY A 76 -10.46 -3.21 1.62
N VAL A 77 -11.53 -3.10 2.40
CA VAL A 77 -11.51 -2.50 3.73
C VAL A 77 -12.17 -3.44 4.73
N LEU A 78 -11.52 -3.64 5.88
CA LEU A 78 -12.08 -4.40 6.99
C LEU A 78 -12.58 -3.45 8.07
N LYS A 79 -13.81 -3.61 8.53
CA LYS A 79 -14.40 -2.80 9.61
C LYS A 79 -15.02 -3.71 10.67
N PRO A 80 -15.06 -3.30 11.95
CA PRO A 80 -15.92 -3.95 12.93
C PRO A 80 -17.38 -3.97 12.44
N GLY A 81 -18.10 -5.05 12.73
CA GLY A 81 -19.49 -5.28 12.35
C GLY A 81 -19.70 -5.87 10.95
N VAL A 82 -18.66 -5.97 10.11
CA VAL A 82 -18.82 -6.61 8.80
C VAL A 82 -18.86 -8.13 8.95
N VAL A 83 -19.69 -8.77 8.13
CA VAL A 83 -19.75 -10.22 8.03
C VAL A 83 -18.72 -10.68 7.01
N VAL A 84 -17.78 -11.52 7.43
CA VAL A 84 -16.70 -12.06 6.60
C VAL A 84 -16.87 -13.56 6.40
N THR A 85 -16.35 -14.06 5.28
CA THR A 85 -16.33 -15.49 4.97
C THR A 85 -14.89 -15.96 4.80
N PHE A 86 -14.52 -17.02 5.54
CA PHE A 86 -13.21 -17.65 5.49
C PHE A 86 -13.18 -18.75 4.44
N GLY A 87 -12.40 -18.54 3.37
CA GLY A 87 -12.10 -19.56 2.37
C GLY A 87 -10.97 -20.50 2.82
N PRO A 88 -10.92 -21.75 2.33
CA PRO A 88 -11.89 -22.39 1.43
C PRO A 88 -13.10 -23.00 2.16
N ILE A 89 -13.11 -23.01 3.49
CA ILE A 89 -14.12 -23.72 4.31
C ILE A 89 -15.52 -23.11 4.18
N GLY A 90 -15.63 -21.83 3.80
CA GLY A 90 -16.91 -21.13 3.65
C GLY A 90 -17.56 -20.75 4.99
N LEU A 91 -16.78 -20.74 6.08
CA LEU A 91 -17.27 -20.32 7.39
C LEU A 91 -17.51 -18.81 7.38
N THR A 92 -18.70 -18.39 7.81
CA THR A 92 -19.08 -16.98 7.87
C THR A 92 -19.25 -16.53 9.31
N THR A 93 -18.72 -15.36 9.65
CA THR A 93 -18.85 -14.77 10.99
C THR A 93 -18.76 -13.25 10.95
N GLU A 94 -19.16 -12.59 12.02
CA GLU A 94 -19.09 -11.14 12.18
C GLU A 94 -17.77 -10.74 12.85
N VAL A 95 -17.11 -9.72 12.32
CA VAL A 95 -15.88 -9.16 12.90
C VAL A 95 -16.23 -8.27 14.08
N LYS A 96 -15.76 -8.59 15.28
CA LYS A 96 -16.10 -7.84 16.51
C LYS A 96 -15.24 -6.60 16.72
N SER A 97 -13.95 -6.71 16.50
CA SER A 97 -13.00 -5.61 16.57
C SER A 97 -11.87 -5.81 15.57
N VAL A 98 -11.16 -4.73 15.25
CA VAL A 98 -9.96 -4.72 14.42
C VAL A 98 -8.89 -3.97 15.19
N GLU A 99 -7.69 -4.55 15.27
CA GLU A 99 -6.57 -3.96 16.01
C GLU A 99 -5.30 -4.00 15.15
N MET A 100 -4.48 -2.96 15.26
CA MET A 100 -3.14 -2.90 14.68
C MET A 100 -2.20 -2.28 15.70
N HIS A 101 -1.03 -2.90 15.92
CA HIS A 101 -0.05 -2.44 16.92
C HIS A 101 -0.65 -2.21 18.32
N HIS A 102 -1.60 -3.06 18.76
CA HIS A 102 -2.31 -2.97 20.04
C HIS A 102 -3.26 -1.77 20.20
N GLU A 103 -3.64 -1.13 19.10
CA GLU A 103 -4.64 -0.07 19.10
C GLU A 103 -5.87 -0.50 18.28
N SER A 104 -7.07 -0.17 18.79
CA SER A 104 -8.32 -0.42 18.09
C SER A 104 -8.48 0.52 16.90
N LEU A 105 -8.91 -0.04 15.77
CA LEU A 105 -9.15 0.70 14.54
C LEU A 105 -10.63 0.71 14.17
N ALA A 106 -11.10 1.85 13.65
CA ALA A 106 -12.42 1.97 13.05
C ALA A 106 -12.50 1.20 11.70
N GLU A 107 -11.38 1.15 10.98
CA GLU A 107 -11.23 0.39 9.74
C GLU A 107 -9.75 0.04 9.49
N ALA A 108 -9.50 -1.09 8.83
CA ALA A 108 -8.21 -1.48 8.30
C ALA A 108 -8.24 -1.41 6.76
N LEU A 109 -7.29 -0.64 6.22
CA LEU A 109 -7.09 -0.43 4.78
C LEU A 109 -6.02 -1.40 4.25
N PRO A 110 -5.84 -1.51 2.91
CA PRO A 110 -4.77 -2.32 2.36
C PRO A 110 -3.37 -1.81 2.77
N GLY A 111 -2.48 -2.76 3.06
CA GLY A 111 -1.10 -2.51 3.48
C GLY A 111 -0.88 -2.52 4.99
#